data_AF-A0A1J5FJX9-F1
#
_entry.id   AF-A0A1J5FJX9-F1
#
_cell.length_a   1.000
_cell.length_b   1.000
_cell.length_c   1.000
_cell.angle_alpha   90.00
_cell.angle_beta   90.00
_cell.angle_gamma   90.00
#
_symmetry.space_group_name_H-M   'P 1'
#
loop_
_entity.id
_entity.type
_entity.pdbx_description
1 polymer ?
#
loop_
_entity_poly.entity_id
_entity_poly.type
_entity_poly.pdbx_seq_one_letter_code
_entity_poly.pdbx_strand_id
1 'polypeptide(L)'
;MLDSDLLLAFFFMALLFLRQISILKQPNKLNYAPLMIGIGAIGSVVHFIIHPDATDLILLLRESFFPLLVALLLYIVMNILHQTQETQTARTREELSQSLIVQVRELKEFISELEYRTSASKQKDLTSQKEIREKFSQDLKVLDTIQTNQSKFLEKFEEFGSWHDGVSQSFEEFSTKQLPELDNVVHKHIDILRISEQEHFNHIKAILNKTIESRGNMAEDLNELKVKLAGMKTISDDIARSITNQTIQQLSGVTQAFEKQIVSLKSHTESVSISLLEGDNRLAGIRQQSEMIMKQMTLSSHKMDEIKSKSDGLHDIYLTAKDLIHDIEAIKADYVKSQSELSNIAKELKFSEEEQMESLKNHIEILSETLTKKIDDSLAMLHEHFHIAEGDISQSVQILAKKLQVKKGYENQKS
;
A
#
# COMPACT_ATOMS: atom_id res chain seq x y z
N MET A 1 80.56 -39.32 4.89
CA MET A 1 79.89 -38.09 4.43
C MET A 1 78.78 -38.56 3.51
N LEU A 2 77.58 -37.96 3.54
CA LEU A 2 76.53 -38.36 2.60
C LEU A 2 77.00 -38.04 1.18
N ASP A 3 76.94 -39.02 0.30
CA ASP A 3 77.33 -38.86 -1.09
C ASP A 3 76.37 -37.89 -1.82
N SER A 4 76.90 -37.21 -2.82
CA SER A 4 76.21 -36.09 -3.49
C SER A 4 74.90 -36.50 -4.18
N ASP A 5 74.78 -37.77 -4.56
CA ASP A 5 73.59 -38.39 -5.13
C ASP A 5 72.44 -38.55 -4.10
N LEU A 6 72.76 -38.95 -2.87
CA LEU A 6 71.80 -39.01 -1.76
C LEU A 6 71.32 -37.60 -1.37
N LEU A 7 72.22 -36.62 -1.32
CA LEU A 7 71.87 -35.22 -1.05
C LEU A 7 70.90 -34.65 -2.09
N LEU A 8 71.12 -34.99 -3.38
CA LEU A 8 70.22 -34.58 -4.46
C LEU A 8 68.82 -35.20 -4.30
N ALA A 9 68.74 -36.50 -3.97
CA ALA A 9 67.47 -37.17 -3.71
C ALA A 9 66.73 -36.55 -2.51
N PHE A 10 67.44 -36.24 -1.42
CA PHE A 10 66.86 -35.55 -0.26
C PHE A 10 66.40 -34.13 -0.58
N PHE A 11 67.13 -33.39 -1.42
CA PHE A 11 66.72 -32.06 -1.85
C PHE A 11 65.40 -32.09 -2.64
N PHE A 12 65.26 -33.02 -3.59
CA PHE A 12 64.00 -33.19 -4.33
C PHE A 12 62.84 -33.66 -3.44
N MET A 13 63.10 -34.58 -2.51
CA MET A 13 62.11 -35.01 -1.51
C MET A 13 61.66 -33.85 -0.62
N ALA A 14 62.59 -33.00 -0.15
CA ALA A 14 62.27 -31.83 0.66
C ALA A 14 61.46 -30.80 -0.12
N LEU A 15 61.82 -30.51 -1.38
CA LEU A 15 61.07 -29.60 -2.25
C LEU A 15 59.63 -30.07 -2.48
N LEU A 16 59.44 -31.35 -2.75
CA LEU A 16 58.10 -31.93 -2.93
C LEU A 16 57.29 -31.91 -1.64
N PHE A 17 57.91 -32.19 -0.50
CA PHE A 17 57.25 -32.12 0.79
C PHE A 17 56.80 -30.68 1.13
N LEU A 18 57.67 -29.69 0.95
CA LEU A 18 57.34 -28.26 1.12
C LEU A 18 56.21 -27.83 0.18
N ARG A 19 56.26 -28.28 -1.08
CA ARG A 19 55.21 -28.01 -2.06
C ARG A 19 53.88 -28.65 -1.64
N GLN A 20 53.87 -29.89 -1.15
CA GLN A 20 52.67 -30.55 -0.66
C GLN A 20 52.06 -29.79 0.53
N ILE A 21 52.87 -29.33 1.48
CA ILE A 21 52.41 -28.50 2.61
C ILE A 21 51.81 -27.17 2.12
N SER A 22 52.40 -26.55 1.10
CA SER A 22 51.83 -25.31 0.53
C SER A 22 50.53 -25.56 -0.23
N ILE A 23 50.40 -26.73 -0.87
CA ILE A 23 49.22 -27.11 -1.66
C ILE A 23 48.07 -27.58 -0.77
N LEU A 24 48.32 -28.04 0.45
CA LEU A 24 47.32 -28.39 1.46
C LEU A 24 46.30 -27.27 1.73
N LYS A 25 46.61 -26.01 1.41
CA LYS A 25 45.66 -24.89 1.48
C LYS A 25 44.63 -24.84 0.34
N GLN A 26 44.78 -25.66 -0.70
CA GLN A 26 43.95 -25.62 -1.93
C GLN A 26 43.29 -26.99 -2.18
N PRO A 27 41.95 -27.10 -2.17
CA PRO A 27 41.23 -28.37 -2.03
C PRO A 27 41.17 -29.26 -3.30
N ASN A 28 41.94 -29.00 -4.36
CA ASN A 28 41.74 -29.65 -5.67
C ASN A 28 43.06 -29.96 -6.43
N LYS A 29 44.17 -30.27 -5.76
CA LYS A 29 45.45 -30.55 -6.43
C LYS A 29 45.97 -31.96 -6.16
N LEU A 30 46.68 -32.47 -7.17
CA LEU A 30 47.26 -33.82 -7.27
C LEU A 30 47.97 -34.26 -5.97
N ASN A 31 47.75 -35.52 -5.58
CA ASN A 31 48.46 -36.15 -4.47
C ASN A 31 49.90 -36.48 -4.88
N TYR A 32 50.88 -35.77 -4.31
CA TYR A 32 52.31 -35.99 -4.59
C TYR A 32 52.94 -37.09 -3.71
N ALA A 33 52.20 -37.71 -2.79
CA ALA A 33 52.73 -38.75 -1.92
C ALA A 33 53.32 -39.96 -2.69
N PRO A 34 52.65 -40.51 -3.74
CA PRO A 34 53.24 -41.61 -4.52
C PRO A 34 54.56 -41.23 -5.23
N LEU A 35 54.72 -39.95 -5.60
CA LEU A 35 55.93 -39.43 -6.25
C LEU A 35 57.14 -39.45 -5.30
N MET A 36 56.90 -39.29 -4.00
CA MET A 36 57.94 -39.33 -2.96
C MET A 36 58.54 -40.72 -2.81
N ILE A 37 57.70 -41.77 -2.83
CA ILE A 37 58.18 -43.16 -2.86
C ILE A 37 59.00 -43.41 -4.13
N GLY A 38 58.53 -42.90 -5.28
CA GLY A 38 59.25 -43.03 -6.55
C GLY A 38 60.67 -42.45 -6.50
N ILE A 39 60.84 -41.24 -5.95
CA ILE A 39 62.16 -40.59 -5.85
C ILE A 39 63.04 -41.27 -4.80
N GLY A 40 62.47 -41.72 -3.67
CA GLY A 40 63.21 -42.48 -2.66
C GLY A 40 63.71 -43.83 -3.20
N ALA A 41 62.89 -44.53 -3.99
CA ALA A 41 63.27 -45.77 -4.65
C ALA A 41 64.33 -45.57 -5.74
N ILE A 42 64.19 -44.54 -6.57
CA ILE A 42 65.19 -44.20 -7.60
C ILE A 42 66.51 -43.80 -6.94
N GLY A 43 66.49 -42.94 -5.92
CA GLY A 43 67.70 -42.54 -5.18
C GLY A 43 68.38 -43.72 -4.50
N SER A 44 67.59 -44.65 -3.94
CA SER A 44 68.09 -45.89 -3.34
C SER A 44 68.80 -46.80 -4.35
N VAL A 45 68.21 -47.00 -5.54
CA VAL A 45 68.76 -47.83 -6.60
C VAL A 45 69.99 -47.18 -7.25
N VAL A 46 69.93 -45.88 -7.52
CA VAL A 46 71.04 -45.12 -8.13
C VAL A 46 72.27 -45.13 -7.22
N HIS A 47 72.09 -44.92 -5.92
CA HIS A 47 73.19 -44.94 -4.96
C HIS A 47 73.86 -46.32 -4.88
N PHE A 48 73.06 -47.39 -4.91
CA PHE A 48 73.55 -48.77 -4.93
C PHE A 48 74.35 -49.10 -6.20
N ILE A 49 74.00 -48.53 -7.35
CA ILE A 49 74.67 -48.77 -8.63
C ILE A 49 75.98 -47.98 -8.76
N ILE A 50 76.04 -46.75 -8.24
CA ILE A 50 77.19 -45.85 -8.42
C ILE A 50 78.38 -46.22 -7.51
N HIS A 51 78.13 -46.85 -6.36
CA HIS A 51 79.17 -47.17 -5.38
C HIS A 51 79.35 -48.71 -5.17
N PRO A 52 79.71 -49.49 -6.21
CA PRO A 52 79.80 -50.96 -6.09
C PRO A 52 81.02 -51.45 -5.29
N ASP A 53 82.05 -50.64 -5.11
CA ASP A 53 83.35 -51.02 -4.53
C ASP A 53 83.51 -50.67 -3.03
N ALA A 54 82.42 -50.40 -2.32
CA ALA A 54 82.48 -50.16 -0.88
C ALA A 54 82.94 -51.43 -0.14
N THR A 55 84.03 -51.32 0.63
CA THR A 55 84.65 -52.43 1.37
C THR A 55 83.72 -53.14 2.37
N ASP A 56 82.59 -52.52 2.73
CA ASP A 56 81.56 -53.09 3.59
C ASP A 56 80.17 -53.07 2.91
N LEU A 57 79.79 -54.21 2.34
CA LEU A 57 78.51 -54.41 1.63
C LEU A 57 77.29 -54.10 2.53
N ILE A 58 77.41 -54.33 3.85
CA ILE A 58 76.36 -54.02 4.83
C ILE A 58 76.17 -52.50 4.98
N LEU A 59 77.25 -51.71 4.91
CA LEU A 59 77.19 -50.25 5.02
C LEU A 59 76.50 -49.66 3.79
N LEU A 60 76.87 -50.15 2.59
CA LEU A 60 76.27 -49.75 1.31
C LEU A 60 74.76 -50.03 1.29
N LEU A 61 74.33 -51.22 1.71
CA LEU A 61 72.91 -51.56 1.79
C LEU A 61 72.17 -50.62 2.74
N ARG A 62 72.74 -50.35 3.91
CA ARG A 62 72.13 -49.45 4.91
C ARG A 62 71.98 -48.02 4.37
N GLU A 63 72.99 -47.50 3.70
CA GLU A 63 72.97 -46.14 3.14
C GLU A 63 72.06 -46.04 1.90
N SER A 64 72.04 -47.08 1.06
CA SER A 64 71.14 -47.16 -0.09
C SER A 64 69.67 -47.27 0.31
N PHE A 65 69.32 -47.97 1.38
CA PHE A 65 67.92 -48.05 1.84
C PHE A 65 67.44 -46.81 2.60
N PHE A 66 68.35 -45.93 3.02
CA PHE A 66 68.00 -44.77 3.83
C PHE A 66 67.07 -43.77 3.12
N PRO A 67 67.28 -43.38 1.84
CA PRO A 67 66.33 -42.60 1.06
C PRO A 67 64.93 -43.20 0.96
N LEU A 68 64.85 -44.53 0.79
CA LEU A 68 63.57 -45.23 0.71
C LEU A 68 62.81 -45.17 2.04
N LEU A 69 63.52 -45.34 3.16
CA LEU A 69 62.94 -45.26 4.50
C LEU A 69 62.39 -43.85 4.78
N VAL A 70 63.17 -42.81 4.44
CA VAL A 70 62.75 -41.41 4.59
C VAL A 70 61.54 -41.11 3.69
N ALA A 71 61.55 -41.57 2.43
CA ALA A 71 60.41 -41.42 1.53
C ALA A 71 59.14 -42.11 2.05
N LEU A 72 59.26 -43.29 2.67
CA LEU A 72 58.15 -44.03 3.24
C LEU A 72 57.55 -43.34 4.48
N LEU A 73 58.40 -42.79 5.36
CA LEU A 73 57.94 -41.97 6.49
C LEU A 73 57.19 -40.73 6.01
N LEU A 74 57.77 -39.99 5.04
CA LEU A 74 57.15 -38.79 4.49
C LEU A 74 55.84 -39.12 3.75
N TYR A 75 55.76 -40.26 3.06
CA TYR A 75 54.54 -40.76 2.44
C TYR A 75 53.42 -40.98 3.46
N ILE A 76 53.70 -41.65 4.58
CA ILE A 76 52.71 -41.90 5.63
C ILE A 76 52.17 -40.57 6.18
N VAL A 77 53.06 -39.63 6.48
CA VAL A 77 52.68 -38.29 6.99
C VAL A 77 51.81 -37.55 5.97
N MET A 78 52.20 -37.53 4.70
CA MET A 78 51.43 -36.87 3.64
C MET A 78 50.07 -37.51 3.41
N ASN A 79 49.97 -38.84 3.49
CA ASN A 79 48.72 -39.54 3.31
C ASN A 79 47.73 -39.26 4.45
N ILE A 80 48.20 -39.24 5.71
CA ILE A 80 47.38 -38.90 6.88
C ILE A 80 46.88 -37.45 6.79
N LEU A 81 47.75 -36.51 6.38
CA LEU A 81 47.37 -35.11 6.21
C LEU A 81 46.29 -34.94 5.12
N HIS A 82 46.44 -35.64 3.99
CA HIS A 82 45.47 -35.61 2.91
C HIS A 82 44.10 -36.16 3.33
N GLN A 83 44.08 -37.33 3.99
CA GLN A 83 42.85 -37.95 4.48
C GLN A 83 42.14 -37.08 5.54
N THR A 84 42.91 -36.40 6.39
CA THR A 84 42.37 -35.47 7.40
C THR A 84 41.69 -34.27 6.72
N GLN A 85 42.28 -33.72 5.67
CA GLN A 85 41.72 -32.60 4.90
C GLN A 85 40.43 -32.99 4.17
N GLU A 86 40.40 -34.15 3.50
CA GLU A 86 39.18 -34.65 2.84
C GLU A 86 38.04 -34.84 3.84
N THR A 87 38.35 -35.36 5.03
CA THR A 87 37.36 -35.56 6.09
C THR A 87 36.81 -34.23 6.62
N GLN A 88 37.67 -33.22 6.83
CA GLN A 88 37.24 -31.89 7.29
C GLN A 88 36.39 -31.15 6.22
N THR A 89 36.80 -31.23 4.96
CA THR A 89 36.04 -30.63 3.85
C THR A 89 34.70 -31.31 3.62
N ALA A 90 34.62 -32.63 3.80
CA ALA A 90 33.34 -33.36 3.77
C ALA A 90 32.41 -32.92 4.91
N ARG A 91 32.92 -32.83 6.15
CA ARG A 91 32.13 -32.40 7.31
C ARG A 91 31.58 -30.99 7.16
N THR A 92 32.42 -30.03 6.76
CA THR A 92 32.00 -28.63 6.54
C THR A 92 30.95 -28.52 5.43
N ARG A 93 31.07 -29.30 4.36
CA ARG A 93 30.02 -29.36 3.31
C ARG A 93 28.71 -29.95 3.83
N GLU A 94 28.77 -30.99 4.65
CA GLU A 94 27.59 -31.62 5.26
C GLU A 94 26.88 -30.64 6.22
N GLU A 95 27.63 -29.95 7.08
CA GLU A 95 27.10 -28.93 7.99
C GLU A 95 26.43 -27.77 7.23
N LEU A 96 27.06 -27.27 6.15
CA LEU A 96 26.47 -26.26 5.28
C LEU A 96 25.18 -26.76 4.61
N SER A 97 25.18 -28.01 4.12
CA SER A 97 24.00 -28.61 3.50
C SER A 97 22.84 -28.74 4.49
N GLN A 98 23.11 -29.21 5.71
CA GLN A 98 22.10 -29.30 6.77
C GLN A 98 21.55 -27.91 7.14
N SER A 99 22.42 -26.90 7.27
CA SER A 99 21.99 -25.52 7.54
C SER A 99 21.11 -24.98 6.42
N LEU A 100 21.48 -25.20 5.15
CA LEU A 100 20.68 -24.79 3.99
C LEU A 100 19.32 -25.50 3.96
N ILE A 101 19.24 -26.80 4.29
CA ILE A 101 17.98 -27.54 4.36
C ILE A 101 17.04 -26.94 5.41
N VAL A 102 17.57 -26.57 6.58
CA VAL A 102 16.79 -25.92 7.65
C VAL A 102 16.27 -24.56 7.17
N GLN A 103 17.13 -23.71 6.62
CA GLN A 103 16.73 -22.39 6.11
C GLN A 103 15.68 -22.48 4.99
N VAL A 104 15.83 -23.44 4.07
CA VAL A 104 14.85 -23.68 2.98
C VAL A 104 13.51 -24.16 3.56
N ARG A 105 13.52 -24.96 4.63
CA ARG A 105 12.29 -25.39 5.30
C ARG A 105 11.58 -24.22 5.97
N GLU A 106 12.30 -23.39 6.71
CA GLU A 106 11.75 -22.19 7.35
C GLU A 106 11.17 -21.21 6.32
N LEU A 107 11.89 -20.98 5.22
CA LEU A 107 11.41 -20.14 4.12
C LEU A 107 10.12 -20.71 3.50
N LYS A 108 10.05 -22.03 3.30
CA LYS A 108 8.85 -22.67 2.75
C LYS A 108 7.64 -22.52 3.68
N GLU A 109 7.86 -22.67 4.99
CA GLU A 109 6.80 -22.49 5.99
C GLU A 109 6.31 -21.04 6.03
N PHE A 110 7.23 -20.08 6.01
CA PHE A 110 6.90 -18.65 5.94
C PHE A 110 6.11 -18.31 4.67
N ILE A 111 6.52 -18.82 3.50
CA ILE A 111 5.80 -18.59 2.23
C ILE A 111 4.38 -19.19 2.31
N SER A 112 4.24 -20.40 2.87
CA SER A 112 2.93 -21.04 3.02
C SER A 112 2.00 -20.25 3.95
N GLU A 113 2.53 -19.70 5.04
CA GLU A 113 1.73 -18.86 5.94
C GLU A 113 1.35 -17.52 5.28
N LEU A 114 2.27 -16.93 4.52
CA LEU A 114 2.01 -15.70 3.77
C LEU A 114 0.95 -15.91 2.69
N GLU A 115 0.97 -17.05 1.99
CA GLU A 115 -0.05 -17.44 1.02
C GLU A 115 -1.41 -17.65 1.67
N TYR A 116 -1.45 -18.31 2.84
CA TYR A 116 -2.68 -18.48 3.62
C TYR A 116 -3.26 -17.13 4.06
N ARG A 117 -2.45 -16.25 4.65
CA ARG A 117 -2.88 -14.91 5.08
C ARG A 117 -3.36 -14.05 3.91
N THR A 118 -2.66 -14.11 2.77
CA THR A 118 -3.05 -13.39 1.55
C THR A 118 -4.39 -13.88 1.02
N SER A 119 -4.61 -15.20 1.02
CA SER A 119 -5.85 -15.81 0.56
C SER A 119 -7.02 -15.46 1.49
N ALA A 120 -6.81 -15.54 2.81
CA ALA A 120 -7.80 -15.14 3.80
C ALA A 120 -8.15 -13.66 3.69
N SER A 121 -7.17 -12.78 3.46
CA SER A 121 -7.39 -11.35 3.23
C SER A 121 -8.21 -11.10 1.97
N LYS A 122 -7.86 -11.73 0.83
CA LYS A 122 -8.64 -11.61 -0.41
C LYS A 122 -10.09 -12.05 -0.24
N GLN A 123 -10.31 -13.15 0.50
CA GLN A 123 -11.66 -13.64 0.75
C GLN A 123 -12.45 -12.68 1.65
N LYS A 124 -11.81 -12.11 2.67
CA LYS A 124 -12.42 -11.08 3.53
C LYS A 124 -12.79 -9.82 2.74
N ASP A 125 -11.91 -9.35 1.86
CA ASP A 125 -12.19 -8.21 1.00
C ASP A 125 -13.37 -8.47 0.06
N LEU A 126 -13.46 -9.67 -0.52
CA LEU A 126 -14.61 -10.06 -1.35
C LEU A 126 -15.92 -10.09 -0.55
N THR A 127 -15.90 -10.58 0.70
CA THR A 127 -17.09 -10.56 1.56
C THR A 127 -17.49 -9.15 1.95
N SER A 128 -16.53 -8.31 2.34
CA SER A 128 -16.82 -6.91 2.69
C SER A 128 -17.32 -6.11 1.48
N GLN A 129 -16.79 -6.35 0.28
CA GLN A 129 -17.34 -5.73 -0.95
C GLN A 129 -18.78 -6.17 -1.24
N LYS A 130 -19.12 -7.45 -1.00
CA LYS A 130 -20.50 -7.93 -1.15
C LYS A 130 -21.43 -7.24 -0.15
N GLU A 131 -21.05 -7.17 1.12
CA GLU A 131 -21.82 -6.49 2.17
C GLU A 131 -22.03 -5.01 1.85
N ILE A 132 -20.99 -4.30 1.39
CA ILE A 132 -21.09 -2.90 0.98
C ILE A 132 -22.05 -2.74 -0.19
N ARG A 133 -21.98 -3.60 -1.21
CA ARG A 133 -22.90 -3.56 -2.35
C ARG A 133 -24.35 -3.83 -1.95
N GLU A 134 -24.55 -4.79 -1.05
CA GLU A 134 -25.88 -5.14 -0.55
C GLU A 134 -26.48 -3.99 0.25
N LYS A 135 -25.69 -3.39 1.16
CA LYS A 135 -26.08 -2.20 1.92
C LYS A 135 -26.38 -1.01 1.00
N PHE A 136 -25.53 -0.75 0.01
CA PHE A 136 -25.76 0.31 -0.97
C PHE A 136 -27.04 0.08 -1.79
N SER A 137 -27.31 -1.16 -2.19
CA SER A 137 -28.56 -1.51 -2.87
C SER A 137 -29.79 -1.30 -1.97
N GLN A 138 -29.65 -1.55 -0.67
CA GLN A 138 -30.70 -1.34 0.31
C GLN A 138 -30.95 0.16 0.53
N ASP A 139 -29.89 0.95 0.66
CA ASP A 139 -29.96 2.41 0.78
C ASP A 139 -30.61 3.05 -0.47
N LEU A 140 -30.30 2.56 -1.67
CA LEU A 140 -30.97 2.98 -2.90
C LEU A 140 -32.49 2.72 -2.88
N LYS A 141 -32.93 1.59 -2.35
CA LYS A 141 -34.38 1.31 -2.20
C LYS A 141 -35.05 2.24 -1.19
N VAL A 142 -34.34 2.57 -0.11
CA VAL A 142 -34.84 3.55 0.88
C VAL A 142 -34.97 4.93 0.24
N LEU A 143 -33.97 5.36 -0.54
CA LEU A 143 -34.01 6.63 -1.27
C LEU A 143 -35.16 6.68 -2.28
N ASP A 144 -35.39 5.61 -3.04
CA ASP A 144 -36.52 5.50 -3.97
C ASP A 144 -37.88 5.59 -3.25
N THR A 145 -37.97 4.98 -2.06
CA THR A 145 -39.16 5.08 -1.21
C THR A 145 -39.35 6.52 -0.68
N ILE A 146 -38.26 7.19 -0.28
CA ILE A 146 -38.30 8.60 0.15
C ILE A 146 -38.75 9.50 -0.99
N GLN A 147 -38.20 9.33 -2.19
CA GLN A 147 -38.60 10.08 -3.38
C GLN A 147 -40.08 9.87 -3.70
N THR A 148 -40.55 8.62 -3.65
CA THR A 148 -41.96 8.28 -3.86
C THR A 148 -42.86 8.97 -2.83
N ASN A 149 -42.46 8.95 -1.56
CA ASN A 149 -43.20 9.63 -0.50
C ASN A 149 -43.20 11.16 -0.67
N GLN A 150 -42.07 11.76 -1.07
CA GLN A 150 -41.99 13.20 -1.36
C GLN A 150 -42.93 13.59 -2.50
N SER A 151 -43.03 12.78 -3.55
CA SER A 151 -43.97 13.02 -4.65
C SER A 151 -45.43 12.99 -4.16
N LYS A 152 -45.78 12.04 -3.30
CA LYS A 152 -47.13 11.96 -2.70
C LYS A 152 -47.43 13.15 -1.78
N PHE A 153 -46.43 13.62 -1.02
CA PHE A 153 -46.60 14.81 -0.19
C PHE A 153 -46.85 16.06 -1.05
N LEU A 154 -46.12 16.22 -2.16
CA LEU A 154 -46.35 17.30 -3.12
C LEU A 154 -47.79 17.30 -3.66
N GLU A 155 -48.28 16.15 -4.10
CA GLU A 155 -49.66 16.00 -4.56
C GLU A 155 -50.68 16.37 -3.47
N LYS A 156 -50.43 15.97 -2.21
CA LYS A 156 -51.25 16.35 -1.06
C LYS A 156 -51.22 17.85 -0.78
N PHE A 157 -50.09 18.52 -0.97
CA PHE A 157 -49.99 19.98 -0.83
C PHE A 157 -50.73 20.71 -1.94
N GLU A 158 -50.70 20.21 -3.18
CA GLU A 158 -51.52 20.76 -4.27
C GLU A 158 -53.01 20.60 -3.99
N GLU A 159 -53.44 19.41 -3.51
CA GLU A 159 -54.82 19.16 -3.10
C GLU A 159 -55.25 20.11 -1.96
N PHE A 160 -54.37 20.33 -0.97
CA PHE A 160 -54.63 21.28 0.12
C PHE A 160 -54.74 22.73 -0.37
N GLY A 161 -53.90 23.13 -1.34
CA GLY A 161 -54.00 24.42 -2.01
C GLY A 161 -55.35 24.61 -2.70
N SER A 162 -55.80 23.61 -3.46
CA SER A 162 -57.13 23.62 -4.07
C SER A 162 -58.25 23.74 -3.04
N TRP A 163 -58.13 23.04 -1.90
CA TRP A 163 -59.11 23.13 -0.82
C TRP A 163 -59.14 24.52 -0.18
N HIS A 164 -57.97 25.10 0.09
CA HIS A 164 -57.85 26.45 0.62
C HIS A 164 -58.53 27.46 -0.31
N ASP A 165 -58.26 27.39 -1.61
CA ASP A 165 -58.86 28.29 -2.60
C ASP A 165 -60.39 28.11 -2.66
N GLY A 166 -60.88 26.87 -2.64
CA GLY A 166 -62.32 26.59 -2.62
C GLY A 166 -63.02 27.09 -1.35
N VAL A 167 -62.37 26.94 -0.17
CA VAL A 167 -62.87 27.47 1.10
C VAL A 167 -62.87 28.99 1.08
N SER A 168 -61.79 29.61 0.61
CA SER A 168 -61.67 31.07 0.51
C SER A 168 -62.76 31.65 -0.40
N GLN A 169 -62.99 31.04 -1.56
CA GLN A 169 -64.05 31.45 -2.48
C GLN A 169 -65.45 31.28 -1.87
N SER A 170 -65.69 30.16 -1.18
CA SER A 170 -66.97 29.91 -0.49
C SER A 170 -67.20 30.92 0.64
N PHE A 171 -66.14 31.30 1.36
CA PHE A 171 -66.21 32.30 2.42
C PHE A 171 -66.47 33.70 1.87
N GLU A 172 -65.85 34.04 0.75
CA GLU A 172 -66.10 35.29 0.04
C GLU A 172 -67.54 35.36 -0.46
N GLU A 173 -68.07 34.28 -1.05
CA GLU A 173 -69.46 34.20 -1.52
C GLU A 173 -70.47 34.26 -0.36
N PHE A 174 -70.18 33.60 0.76
CA PHE A 174 -70.97 33.73 1.99
C PHE A 174 -71.00 35.17 2.50
N SER A 175 -69.83 35.82 2.57
CA SER A 175 -69.68 37.17 3.11
C SER A 175 -70.31 38.24 2.20
N THR A 176 -70.20 38.11 0.88
CA THR A 176 -70.67 39.13 -0.08
C THR A 176 -72.10 38.93 -0.56
N LYS A 177 -72.63 37.69 -0.59
CA LYS A 177 -74.00 37.44 -1.06
C LYS A 177 -74.95 37.00 0.04
N GLN A 178 -74.60 35.96 0.80
CA GLN A 178 -75.54 35.35 1.74
C GLN A 178 -75.79 36.20 2.99
N LEU A 179 -74.75 36.84 3.53
CA LEU A 179 -74.87 37.75 4.67
C LEU A 179 -75.77 38.97 4.35
N PRO A 180 -75.60 39.66 3.20
CA PRO A 180 -76.51 40.73 2.78
C PRO A 180 -77.93 40.25 2.44
N GLU A 181 -78.10 39.05 1.88
CA GLU A 181 -79.44 38.47 1.68
C GLU A 181 -80.16 38.21 3.00
N LEU A 182 -79.45 37.73 4.02
CA LEU A 182 -80.02 37.52 5.35
C LEU A 182 -80.50 38.84 5.94
N ASP A 183 -79.72 39.92 5.84
CA ASP A 183 -80.12 41.25 6.29
C ASP A 183 -81.37 41.77 5.56
N ASN A 184 -81.44 41.54 4.24
CA ASN A 184 -82.61 41.90 3.43
C ASN A 184 -83.87 41.07 3.79
N VAL A 185 -83.71 39.77 4.08
CA VAL A 185 -84.81 38.91 4.56
C VAL A 185 -85.30 39.36 5.94
N VAL A 186 -84.39 39.75 6.84
CA VAL A 186 -84.72 40.29 8.16
C VAL A 186 -85.49 41.61 8.03
N HIS A 187 -85.04 42.54 7.17
CA HIS A 187 -85.77 43.78 6.91
C HIS A 187 -87.16 43.53 6.31
N LYS A 188 -87.32 42.59 5.37
CA LYS A 188 -88.64 42.21 4.85
C LYS A 188 -89.56 41.65 5.94
N HIS A 189 -89.05 40.84 6.86
CA HIS A 189 -89.86 40.32 7.98
C HIS A 189 -90.26 41.44 8.95
N ILE A 190 -89.37 42.40 9.23
CA ILE A 190 -89.69 43.58 10.04
C ILE A 190 -90.79 44.42 9.36
N ASP A 191 -90.73 44.61 8.05
CA ASP A 191 -91.75 45.36 7.30
C ASP A 191 -93.10 44.63 7.29
N ILE A 192 -93.11 43.31 7.09
CA ILE A 192 -94.34 42.50 7.16
C ILE A 192 -94.98 42.58 8.54
N LEU A 193 -94.19 42.48 9.62
CA LEU A 193 -94.69 42.63 10.98
C LEU A 193 -95.30 44.02 11.22
N ARG A 194 -94.63 45.07 10.72
CA ARG A 194 -95.11 46.45 10.83
C ARG A 194 -96.42 46.69 10.07
N ILE A 195 -96.55 46.15 8.85
CA ILE A 195 -97.78 46.23 8.06
C ILE A 195 -98.92 45.48 8.76
N SER A 196 -98.64 44.28 9.26
CA SER A 196 -99.61 43.46 10.00
C SER A 196 -100.13 44.16 11.26
N GLU A 197 -99.25 44.79 12.05
CA GLU A 197 -99.66 45.59 13.22
C GLU A 197 -100.55 46.77 12.83
N GLN A 198 -100.22 47.45 11.74
CA GLN A 198 -100.98 48.60 11.26
C GLN A 198 -102.35 48.21 10.68
N GLU A 199 -102.43 47.10 9.96
CA GLU A 199 -103.70 46.52 9.51
C GLU A 199 -104.56 46.07 10.69
N HIS A 200 -103.98 45.43 11.71
CA HIS A 200 -104.69 45.07 12.93
C HIS A 200 -105.25 46.29 13.65
N PHE A 201 -104.46 47.36 13.79
CA PHE A 201 -104.92 48.61 14.40
C PHE A 201 -106.09 49.23 13.61
N ASN A 202 -105.99 49.25 12.28
CA ASN A 202 -107.05 49.75 11.41
C ASN A 202 -108.31 48.89 11.48
N HIS A 203 -108.18 47.57 11.57
CA HIS A 203 -109.30 46.65 11.69
C HIS A 203 -110.01 46.82 13.04
N ILE A 204 -109.27 46.94 14.14
CA ILE A 204 -109.82 47.23 15.47
C ILE A 204 -110.54 48.57 15.48
N LYS A 205 -109.96 49.61 14.87
CA LYS A 205 -110.59 50.93 14.73
C LYS A 205 -111.87 50.88 13.90
N ALA A 206 -111.89 50.10 12.81
CA ALA A 206 -113.07 49.92 11.97
C ALA A 206 -114.20 49.17 12.70
N ILE A 207 -113.87 48.12 13.44
CA ILE A 207 -114.85 47.39 14.28
C ILE A 207 -115.41 48.33 15.35
N LEU A 208 -114.55 49.08 16.04
CA LEU A 208 -114.97 50.02 17.09
C LEU A 208 -115.93 51.09 16.54
N ASN A 209 -115.63 51.68 15.39
CA ASN A 209 -116.50 52.66 14.74
C ASN A 209 -117.84 52.04 14.32
N LYS A 210 -117.83 50.81 13.78
CA LYS A 210 -119.04 50.08 13.37
C LYS A 210 -119.92 49.69 14.58
N THR A 211 -119.31 49.44 15.73
CA THR A 211 -120.00 49.19 17.01
C THR A 211 -120.58 50.47 17.61
N ILE A 212 -119.97 51.64 17.37
CA ILE A 212 -120.48 52.94 17.83
C ILE A 212 -121.73 53.38 17.02
N GLU A 213 -121.79 53.05 15.72
CA GLU A 213 -122.91 53.41 14.84
C GLU A 213 -124.16 52.51 15.01
N SER A 214 -123.99 51.27 15.48
CA SER A 214 -125.08 50.32 15.70
C SER A 214 -125.62 50.35 17.14
N ARG A 215 -126.33 51.44 17.50
CA ARG A 215 -126.97 51.59 18.84
C ARG A 215 -128.42 51.05 18.93
N GLY A 216 -128.89 50.28 17.95
CA GLY A 216 -130.31 49.90 17.81
C GLY A 216 -130.71 48.50 18.29
N ASN A 217 -129.89 47.46 18.09
CA ASN A 217 -130.29 46.06 18.31
C ASN A 217 -129.38 45.31 19.30
N MET A 218 -128.99 45.99 20.37
CA MET A 218 -127.94 45.49 21.27
C MET A 218 -128.27 44.20 22.03
N ALA A 219 -129.52 43.78 22.18
CA ALA A 219 -129.85 42.63 23.05
C ALA A 219 -129.75 41.26 22.35
N GLU A 220 -130.16 41.18 21.09
CA GLU A 220 -130.13 39.93 20.31
C GLU A 220 -128.72 39.70 19.74
N ASP A 221 -128.09 40.77 19.24
CA ASP A 221 -126.69 40.76 18.82
C ASP A 221 -125.74 40.48 20.00
N LEU A 222 -125.99 40.97 21.24
CA LEU A 222 -125.16 40.61 22.40
C LEU A 222 -125.23 39.12 22.73
N ASN A 223 -126.38 38.48 22.52
CA ASN A 223 -126.53 37.06 22.85
C ASN A 223 -125.88 36.19 21.77
N GLU A 224 -126.04 36.55 20.49
CA GLU A 224 -125.31 35.90 19.39
C GLU A 224 -123.79 36.15 19.48
N LEU A 225 -123.37 37.37 19.85
CA LEU A 225 -121.98 37.73 20.09
C LEU A 225 -121.42 36.98 21.30
N LYS A 226 -122.20 36.75 22.36
CA LYS A 226 -121.79 35.94 23.53
C LYS A 226 -121.57 34.47 23.15
N VAL A 227 -122.45 33.91 22.31
CA VAL A 227 -122.28 32.53 21.78
C VAL A 227 -121.08 32.45 20.84
N LYS A 228 -120.90 33.43 19.94
CA LYS A 228 -119.72 33.53 19.06
C LYS A 228 -118.43 33.78 19.85
N LEU A 229 -118.45 34.59 20.91
CA LEU A 229 -117.32 34.83 21.82
C LEU A 229 -116.99 33.59 22.64
N ALA A 230 -118.00 32.82 23.06
CA ALA A 230 -117.78 31.53 23.72
C ALA A 230 -117.12 30.54 22.75
N GLY A 231 -117.60 30.43 21.50
CA GLY A 231 -116.96 29.63 20.46
C GLY A 231 -115.55 30.11 20.09
N MET A 232 -115.34 31.43 20.05
CA MET A 232 -114.05 32.07 19.77
C MET A 232 -113.07 31.87 20.93
N LYS A 233 -113.55 31.80 22.18
CA LYS A 233 -112.75 31.41 23.33
C LYS A 233 -112.29 29.96 23.20
N THR A 234 -113.17 29.03 22.82
CA THR A 234 -112.77 27.63 22.60
C THR A 234 -111.77 27.49 21.45
N ILE A 235 -111.98 28.21 20.34
CA ILE A 235 -111.03 28.23 19.22
C ILE A 235 -109.70 28.86 19.64
N SER A 236 -109.72 29.95 20.42
CA SER A 236 -108.52 30.58 20.96
C SER A 236 -107.78 29.65 21.92
N ASP A 237 -108.49 28.93 22.78
CA ASP A 237 -107.91 27.97 23.70
C ASP A 237 -107.30 26.79 22.93
N ASP A 238 -107.98 26.28 21.90
CA ASP A 238 -107.47 25.19 21.04
C ASP A 238 -106.27 25.62 20.20
N ILE A 239 -106.29 26.83 19.62
CA ILE A 239 -105.14 27.41 18.90
C ILE A 239 -103.98 27.62 19.86
N ALA A 240 -104.21 28.19 21.05
CA ALA A 240 -103.16 28.40 22.04
C ALA A 240 -102.56 27.07 22.50
N ARG A 241 -103.39 26.04 22.71
CA ARG A 241 -102.95 24.69 23.08
C ARG A 241 -102.19 23.99 21.95
N SER A 242 -102.64 24.16 20.70
CA SER A 242 -101.98 23.64 19.51
C SER A 242 -100.62 24.30 19.29
N ILE A 243 -100.55 25.64 19.32
CA ILE A 243 -99.31 26.41 19.19
C ILE A 243 -98.33 26.04 20.29
N THR A 244 -98.77 25.99 21.55
CA THR A 244 -97.88 25.61 22.67
C THR A 244 -97.37 24.18 22.52
N ASN A 245 -98.23 23.21 22.22
CA ASN A 245 -97.79 21.84 21.99
C ASN A 245 -96.81 21.73 20.82
N GLN A 246 -97.13 22.34 19.68
CA GLN A 246 -96.32 22.25 18.48
C GLN A 246 -94.98 22.99 18.65
N THR A 247 -94.98 24.13 19.36
CA THR A 247 -93.76 24.86 19.73
C THR A 247 -92.91 24.04 20.69
N ILE A 248 -93.48 23.44 21.73
CA ILE A 248 -92.75 22.58 22.67
C ILE A 248 -92.13 21.39 21.92
N GLN A 249 -92.88 20.78 21.02
CA GLN A 249 -92.41 19.62 20.26
C GLN A 249 -91.27 20.00 19.29
N GLN A 250 -91.38 21.13 18.60
CA GLN A 250 -90.31 21.63 17.73
C GLN A 250 -89.08 22.08 18.53
N LEU A 251 -89.27 22.82 19.64
CA LEU A 251 -88.16 23.24 20.50
C LEU A 251 -87.44 22.03 21.09
N SER A 252 -88.18 21.00 21.51
CA SER A 252 -87.62 19.74 21.99
C SER A 252 -86.81 19.03 20.90
N GLY A 253 -87.32 19.00 19.66
CA GLY A 253 -86.60 18.41 18.53
C GLY A 253 -85.31 19.16 18.19
N VAL A 254 -85.35 20.50 18.17
CA VAL A 254 -84.18 21.36 17.95
C VAL A 254 -83.17 21.20 19.08
N THR A 255 -83.63 21.17 20.34
CA THR A 255 -82.75 21.02 21.51
C THR A 255 -82.04 19.67 21.49
N GLN A 256 -82.72 18.58 21.15
CA GLN A 256 -82.10 17.25 21.01
C GLN A 256 -81.11 17.18 19.84
N ALA A 257 -81.43 17.81 18.71
CA ALA A 257 -80.51 17.88 17.57
C ALA A 257 -79.25 18.67 17.92
N PHE A 258 -79.42 19.80 18.61
CA PHE A 258 -78.32 20.63 19.09
C PHE A 258 -77.46 19.90 20.13
N GLU A 259 -78.07 19.19 21.08
CA GLU A 259 -77.37 18.37 22.07
C GLU A 259 -76.52 17.28 21.40
N LYS A 260 -77.07 16.58 20.39
CA LYS A 260 -76.29 15.60 19.62
C LYS A 260 -75.10 16.23 18.89
N GLN A 261 -75.27 17.42 18.31
CA GLN A 261 -74.19 18.14 17.66
C GLN A 261 -73.10 18.58 18.66
N ILE A 262 -73.49 19.09 19.85
CA ILE A 262 -72.55 19.44 20.92
C ILE A 262 -71.75 18.22 21.39
N VAL A 263 -72.40 17.07 21.58
CA VAL A 263 -71.72 15.82 21.97
C VAL A 263 -70.75 15.35 20.89
N SER A 264 -71.17 15.40 19.61
CA SER A 264 -70.29 15.06 18.48
C SER A 264 -69.09 16.00 18.38
N LEU A 265 -69.31 17.31 18.56
CA LEU A 265 -68.26 18.33 18.51
C LEU A 265 -67.26 18.14 19.66
N LYS A 266 -67.75 17.83 20.86
CA LYS A 266 -66.91 17.53 22.02
C LYS A 266 -66.01 16.32 21.74
N SER A 267 -66.58 15.22 21.25
CA SER A 267 -65.83 14.01 20.88
C SER A 267 -64.76 14.29 19.81
N HIS A 268 -65.13 15.06 18.77
CA HIS A 268 -64.19 15.45 17.73
C HIS A 268 -63.05 16.33 18.28
N THR A 269 -63.37 17.28 19.17
CA THR A 269 -62.38 18.15 19.81
C THR A 269 -61.42 17.36 20.70
N GLU A 270 -61.91 16.37 21.46
CA GLU A 270 -61.07 15.47 22.25
C GLU A 270 -60.14 14.64 21.35
N SER A 271 -60.64 14.13 20.22
CA SER A 271 -59.82 13.40 19.24
C SER A 271 -58.73 14.28 18.62
N VAL A 272 -59.05 15.53 18.26
CA VAL A 272 -58.07 16.50 17.75
C VAL A 272 -57.02 16.82 18.82
N SER A 273 -57.44 17.02 20.07
CA SER A 273 -56.54 17.29 21.19
C SER A 273 -55.55 16.13 21.42
N ILE A 274 -56.02 14.89 21.38
CA ILE A 274 -55.16 13.70 21.47
C ILE A 274 -54.18 13.64 20.30
N SER A 275 -54.65 13.93 19.08
CA SER A 275 -53.81 13.93 17.88
C SER A 275 -52.72 14.99 17.94
N LEU A 276 -53.02 16.18 18.49
CA LEU A 276 -52.04 17.25 18.72
C LEU A 276 -51.00 16.84 19.77
N LEU A 277 -51.43 16.26 20.89
CA LEU A 277 -50.52 15.73 21.93
C LEU A 277 -49.60 14.63 21.39
N GLU A 278 -50.11 13.74 20.54
CA GLU A 278 -49.30 12.73 19.87
C GLU A 278 -48.32 13.38 18.87
N GLY A 279 -48.78 14.40 18.13
CA GLY A 279 -47.97 15.21 17.23
C GLY A 279 -46.80 15.89 17.94
N ASP A 280 -47.04 16.53 19.09
CA ASP A 280 -46.02 17.18 19.90
C ASP A 280 -44.98 16.18 20.43
N ASN A 281 -45.43 15.00 20.87
CA ASN A 281 -44.52 13.93 21.30
C ASN A 281 -43.65 13.42 20.14
N ARG A 282 -44.23 13.25 18.94
CA ARG A 282 -43.46 12.90 17.74
C ARG A 282 -42.47 13.98 17.38
N LEU A 283 -42.84 15.26 17.47
CA LEU A 283 -41.97 16.39 17.17
C LEU A 283 -40.78 16.46 18.14
N ALA A 284 -41.02 16.22 19.44
CA ALA A 284 -39.98 16.12 20.45
C ALA A 284 -39.00 14.98 20.14
N GLY A 285 -39.50 13.82 19.74
CA GLY A 285 -38.69 12.69 19.28
C GLY A 285 -37.84 13.02 18.05
N ILE A 286 -38.43 13.66 17.03
CA ILE A 286 -37.73 14.12 15.83
C ILE A 286 -36.63 15.13 16.20
N ARG A 287 -36.90 16.06 17.12
CA ARG A 287 -35.90 17.03 17.58
C ARG A 287 -34.70 16.35 18.21
N GLN A 288 -34.93 15.38 19.10
CA GLN A 288 -33.87 14.62 19.75
C GLN A 288 -33.03 13.81 18.76
N GLN A 289 -33.69 13.17 17.76
CA GLN A 289 -32.99 12.45 16.69
C GLN A 289 -32.18 13.41 15.81
N SER A 290 -32.73 14.59 15.48
CA SER A 290 -32.02 15.61 14.70
C SER A 290 -30.78 16.13 15.42
N GLU A 291 -30.85 16.36 16.73
CA GLU A 291 -29.69 16.72 17.54
C GLU A 291 -28.61 15.61 17.51
N MET A 292 -29.01 14.34 17.54
CA MET A 292 -28.07 13.21 17.43
C MET A 292 -27.41 13.16 16.04
N ILE A 293 -28.18 13.34 14.97
CA ILE A 293 -27.67 13.41 13.60
C ILE A 293 -26.67 14.56 13.46
N MET A 294 -26.98 15.72 14.03
CA MET A 294 -26.09 16.89 13.97
C MET A 294 -24.76 16.65 14.69
N LYS A 295 -24.78 15.96 15.84
CA LYS A 295 -23.57 15.51 16.53
C LYS A 295 -22.78 14.51 15.68
N GLN A 296 -23.45 13.56 15.03
CA GLN A 296 -22.79 12.61 14.12
C GLN A 296 -22.21 13.30 12.88
N MET A 297 -22.89 14.28 12.29
CA MET A 297 -22.38 15.07 11.17
C MET A 297 -21.13 15.85 11.58
N THR A 298 -21.12 16.44 12.76
CA THR A 298 -19.95 17.16 13.28
C THR A 298 -18.75 16.22 13.44
N LEU A 299 -18.97 15.04 14.04
CA LEU A 299 -17.93 14.01 14.15
C LEU A 299 -17.44 13.51 12.78
N SER A 300 -18.37 13.34 11.83
CA SER A 300 -18.04 12.88 10.48
C SER A 300 -17.26 13.93 9.70
N SER A 301 -17.61 15.22 9.85
CA SER A 301 -16.85 16.34 9.28
C SER A 301 -15.43 16.34 9.82
N HIS A 302 -15.26 16.17 11.13
CA HIS A 302 -13.94 16.18 11.75
C HIS A 302 -13.06 15.02 11.25
N LYS A 303 -13.64 13.82 11.10
CA LYS A 303 -12.96 12.70 10.45
C LYS A 303 -12.60 12.97 8.99
N MET A 304 -13.45 13.69 8.25
CA MET A 304 -13.18 14.05 6.86
C MET A 304 -11.99 15.01 6.75
N ASP A 305 -11.89 15.96 7.68
CA ASP A 305 -10.74 16.87 7.77
C ASP A 305 -9.45 16.12 8.08
N GLU A 306 -9.49 15.13 8.99
CA GLU A 306 -8.35 14.25 9.25
C GLU A 306 -7.96 13.42 8.01
N ILE A 307 -8.93 12.88 7.28
CA ILE A 307 -8.69 12.13 6.05
C ILE A 307 -8.04 13.03 4.99
N LYS A 308 -8.53 14.26 4.85
CA LYS A 308 -7.96 15.25 3.92
C LYS A 308 -6.51 15.57 4.29
N SER A 309 -6.23 15.86 5.56
CA SER A 309 -4.87 16.09 6.07
C SER A 309 -3.93 14.91 5.77
N LYS A 310 -4.39 13.67 5.98
CA LYS A 310 -3.61 12.47 5.62
C LYS A 310 -3.42 12.28 4.12
N SER A 311 -4.43 12.64 3.31
CA SER A 311 -4.37 12.60 1.85
C SER A 311 -3.36 13.61 1.31
N ASP A 312 -3.32 14.81 1.89
CA ASP A 312 -2.35 15.84 1.53
C ASP A 312 -0.93 15.36 1.89
N GLY A 313 -0.74 14.77 3.08
CA GLY A 313 0.55 14.16 3.45
C GLY A 313 0.98 12.99 2.56
N LEU A 314 0.05 12.23 1.99
CA LEU A 314 0.35 11.20 0.98
C LEU A 314 0.84 11.80 -0.34
N HIS A 315 0.34 12.97 -0.72
CA HIS A 315 0.82 13.69 -1.89
C HIS A 315 2.27 14.15 -1.71
N ASP A 316 2.63 14.63 -0.51
CA ASP A 316 4.00 15.01 -0.18
C ASP A 316 4.96 13.81 -0.21
N ILE A 317 4.53 12.65 0.27
CA ILE A 317 5.29 11.40 0.18
C ILE A 317 5.49 11.00 -1.30
N TYR A 318 4.46 11.15 -2.14
CA TYR A 318 4.57 10.89 -3.57
C TYR A 318 5.58 11.83 -4.26
N LEU A 319 5.56 13.13 -3.93
CA LEU A 319 6.55 14.08 -4.44
C LEU A 319 7.97 13.70 -4.02
N THR A 320 8.15 13.35 -2.74
CA THR A 320 9.45 12.89 -2.22
C THR A 320 9.93 11.62 -2.93
N ALA A 321 9.02 10.66 -3.17
CA ALA A 321 9.35 9.43 -3.90
C ALA A 321 9.71 9.70 -5.38
N LYS A 322 9.03 10.66 -6.01
CA LYS A 322 9.32 11.08 -7.38
C LYS A 322 10.70 11.73 -7.48
N ASP A 323 11.05 12.60 -6.54
CA ASP A 323 12.37 13.23 -6.48
C ASP A 323 13.46 12.18 -6.23
N LEU A 324 13.23 11.22 -5.33
CA LEU A 324 14.15 10.11 -5.11
C LEU A 324 14.37 9.26 -6.36
N ILE A 325 13.32 9.00 -7.16
CA ILE A 325 13.46 8.29 -8.45
C ILE A 325 14.35 9.09 -9.40
N HIS A 326 14.18 10.42 -9.45
CA HIS A 326 15.01 11.28 -10.28
C HIS A 326 16.49 11.24 -9.85
N ASP A 327 16.75 11.27 -8.54
CA ASP A 327 18.10 11.15 -7.99
C ASP A 327 18.72 9.77 -8.31
N ILE A 328 17.94 8.69 -8.22
CA ILE A 328 18.37 7.33 -8.59
C ILE A 328 18.71 7.26 -10.09
N GLU A 329 17.92 7.90 -10.95
CA GLU A 329 18.19 7.98 -12.38
C GLU A 329 19.49 8.75 -12.68
N ALA A 330 19.74 9.85 -11.97
CA ALA A 330 20.98 10.62 -12.09
C ALA A 330 22.20 9.79 -11.63
N ILE A 331 22.12 9.14 -10.47
CA ILE A 331 23.18 8.25 -9.96
C ILE A 331 23.45 7.10 -10.93
N LYS A 332 22.41 6.50 -11.51
CA LYS A 332 22.55 5.44 -12.51
C LYS A 332 23.28 5.96 -13.76
N ALA A 333 22.94 7.15 -14.24
CA ALA A 333 23.62 7.77 -15.39
C ALA A 333 25.11 8.02 -15.09
N ASP A 334 25.42 8.55 -13.91
CA ASP A 334 26.80 8.78 -13.47
C ASP A 334 27.58 7.48 -13.30
N TYR A 335 26.94 6.43 -12.79
CA TYR A 335 27.54 5.10 -12.69
C TYR A 335 27.88 4.52 -14.07
N VAL A 336 26.96 4.61 -15.03
CA VAL A 336 27.19 4.15 -16.42
C VAL A 336 28.33 4.95 -17.06
N LYS A 337 28.37 6.27 -16.83
CA LYS A 337 29.46 7.12 -17.31
C LYS A 337 30.81 6.70 -16.70
N SER A 338 30.87 6.54 -15.38
CA SER A 338 32.07 6.11 -14.66
C SER A 338 32.53 4.72 -15.10
N GLN A 339 31.60 3.79 -15.37
CA GLN A 339 31.89 2.47 -15.90
C GLN A 339 32.52 2.56 -17.31
N SER A 340 31.98 3.44 -18.17
CA SER A 340 32.56 3.69 -19.50
C SER A 340 33.96 4.29 -19.39
N GLU A 341 34.17 5.26 -18.50
CA GLU A 341 35.48 5.89 -18.26
C GLU A 341 36.49 4.86 -17.74
N LEU A 342 36.12 4.02 -16.77
CA LEU A 342 36.96 2.92 -16.30
C LEU A 342 37.30 1.92 -17.41
N SER A 343 36.34 1.60 -18.28
CA SER A 343 36.59 0.73 -19.42
C SER A 343 37.59 1.35 -20.40
N ASN A 344 37.52 2.67 -20.62
CA ASN A 344 38.47 3.40 -21.44
C ASN A 344 39.86 3.42 -20.81
N ILE A 345 39.98 3.73 -19.52
CA ILE A 345 41.25 3.70 -18.78
C ILE A 345 41.86 2.29 -18.82
N ALA A 346 41.05 1.24 -18.64
CA ALA A 346 41.54 -0.14 -18.72
C ALA A 346 42.08 -0.49 -20.12
N LYS A 347 41.44 0.03 -21.18
CA LYS A 347 41.96 -0.13 -22.55
C LYS A 347 43.24 0.65 -22.78
N GLU A 348 43.33 1.89 -22.30
CA GLU A 348 44.54 2.72 -22.40
C GLU A 348 45.72 2.09 -21.63
N LEU A 349 45.48 1.58 -20.42
CA LEU A 349 46.50 0.86 -19.65
C LEU A 349 47.01 -0.38 -20.39
N LYS A 350 46.10 -1.16 -20.98
CA LYS A 350 46.48 -2.34 -21.77
C LYS A 350 47.30 -1.97 -23.00
N PHE A 351 46.89 -0.92 -23.71
CA PHE A 351 47.63 -0.42 -24.88
C PHE A 351 49.01 0.10 -24.48
N SER A 352 49.10 0.86 -23.38
CA SER A 352 50.37 1.34 -22.84
C SER A 352 51.29 0.20 -22.37
N GLU A 353 50.73 -0.87 -21.80
CA GLU A 353 51.49 -2.07 -21.42
C GLU A 353 52.06 -2.78 -22.67
N GLU A 354 51.25 -2.95 -23.71
CA GLU A 354 51.68 -3.52 -25.00
C GLU A 354 52.77 -2.66 -25.66
N GLU A 355 52.62 -1.34 -25.66
CA GLU A 355 53.62 -0.40 -26.21
C GLU A 355 54.93 -0.42 -25.41
N GLN A 356 54.87 -0.45 -24.08
CA GLN A 356 56.05 -0.60 -23.22
C GLN A 356 56.76 -1.93 -23.46
N MET A 357 56.00 -3.01 -23.66
CA MET A 357 56.57 -4.34 -23.92
C MET A 357 57.25 -4.40 -25.29
N GLU A 358 56.69 -3.76 -26.33
CA GLU A 358 57.35 -3.66 -27.65
C GLU A 358 58.58 -2.75 -27.59
N SER A 359 58.53 -1.65 -26.84
CA SER A 359 59.69 -0.79 -26.59
C SER A 359 60.82 -1.52 -25.84
N LEU A 360 60.47 -2.33 -24.83
CA LEU A 360 61.42 -3.16 -24.09
C LEU A 360 62.04 -4.23 -25.01
N LYS A 361 61.24 -4.86 -25.86
CA LYS A 361 61.72 -5.83 -26.85
C LYS A 361 62.69 -5.19 -27.83
N ASN A 362 62.39 -4.01 -28.35
CA ASN A 362 63.33 -3.24 -29.19
C ASN A 362 64.61 -2.88 -28.43
N HIS A 363 64.52 -2.50 -27.15
CA HIS A 363 65.72 -2.26 -26.33
C HIS A 363 66.55 -3.53 -26.13
N ILE A 364 65.91 -4.69 -25.92
CA ILE A 364 66.59 -5.99 -25.81
C ILE A 364 67.27 -6.33 -27.14
N GLU A 365 66.63 -6.06 -28.27
CA GLU A 365 67.18 -6.31 -29.60
C GLU A 365 68.40 -5.41 -29.88
N ILE A 366 68.31 -4.11 -29.60
CA ILE A 366 69.43 -3.17 -29.68
C ILE A 366 70.56 -3.56 -28.73
N LEU A 367 70.23 -3.97 -27.50
CA LEU A 367 71.21 -4.43 -26.52
C LEU A 367 71.89 -5.71 -26.98
N SER A 368 71.13 -6.64 -27.56
CA SER A 368 71.65 -7.88 -28.16
C SER A 368 72.60 -7.56 -29.31
N GLU A 369 72.20 -6.67 -30.24
CA GLU A 369 73.04 -6.25 -31.36
C GLU A 369 74.32 -5.55 -30.87
N THR A 370 74.21 -4.70 -29.85
CA THR A 370 75.35 -4.02 -29.22
C THR A 370 76.28 -5.01 -28.51
N LEU A 371 75.74 -6.02 -27.82
CA LEU A 371 76.50 -7.09 -27.18
C LEU A 371 77.20 -7.95 -28.22
N THR A 372 76.51 -8.34 -29.29
CA THR A 372 77.10 -9.09 -30.41
C THR A 372 78.24 -8.29 -31.02
N LYS A 373 78.03 -7.01 -31.33
CA LYS A 373 79.08 -6.14 -31.85
C LYS A 373 80.26 -6.00 -30.88
N LYS A 374 80.00 -5.88 -29.58
CA LYS A 374 81.06 -5.77 -28.58
C LYS A 374 81.82 -7.09 -28.38
N ILE A 375 81.15 -8.23 -28.54
CA ILE A 375 81.76 -9.56 -28.57
C ILE A 375 82.61 -9.71 -29.84
N ASP A 376 82.10 -9.29 -31.00
CA ASP A 376 82.84 -9.31 -32.26
C ASP A 376 84.06 -8.39 -32.22
N ASP A 377 83.92 -7.17 -31.67
CA ASP A 377 85.02 -6.24 -31.45
C ASP A 377 86.04 -6.82 -30.45
N SER A 378 85.59 -7.51 -29.40
CA SER A 378 86.47 -8.19 -28.44
C SER A 378 87.16 -9.40 -29.05
N LEU A 379 86.47 -10.16 -29.91
CA LEU A 379 87.04 -11.28 -30.68
C LEU A 379 88.04 -10.78 -31.72
N ALA A 380 87.75 -9.64 -32.37
CA ALA A 380 88.66 -8.97 -33.28
C ALA A 380 89.91 -8.45 -32.55
N MET A 381 89.76 -7.82 -31.39
CA MET A 381 90.89 -7.45 -30.51
C MET A 381 91.67 -8.68 -30.03
N LEU A 382 91.01 -9.79 -29.72
CA LEU A 382 91.67 -11.04 -29.38
C LEU A 382 92.47 -11.58 -30.58
N HIS A 383 91.88 -11.59 -31.77
CA HIS A 383 92.53 -11.98 -33.02
C HIS A 383 93.72 -11.07 -33.37
N GLU A 384 93.60 -9.76 -33.16
CA GLU A 384 94.66 -8.78 -33.33
C GLU A 384 95.79 -9.01 -32.32
N HIS A 385 95.45 -9.30 -31.05
CA HIS A 385 96.43 -9.70 -30.03
C HIS A 385 97.12 -11.04 -30.33
N PHE A 386 96.45 -11.98 -31.00
CA PHE A 386 97.07 -13.23 -31.46
C PHE A 386 98.06 -12.98 -32.61
N HIS A 387 97.82 -12.01 -33.50
CA HIS A 387 98.81 -11.58 -34.50
C HIS A 387 99.97 -10.78 -33.90
N ILE A 388 99.74 -10.04 -32.81
CA ILE A 388 100.82 -9.35 -32.08
C ILE A 388 101.68 -10.35 -31.28
N ALA A 389 101.12 -11.48 -30.84
CA ALA A 389 101.84 -12.53 -30.13
C ALA A 389 102.79 -13.38 -31.02
N GLU A 390 102.59 -13.42 -32.34
CA GLU A 390 103.53 -14.07 -33.27
C GLU A 390 104.70 -13.16 -33.71
N GLY A 391 104.57 -11.84 -33.57
CA GLY A 391 105.61 -10.87 -33.94
C GLY A 391 106.63 -10.55 -32.83
N ASP A 392 106.24 -10.65 -31.55
CA ASP A 392 107.05 -10.16 -30.42
C ASP A 392 107.90 -11.26 -29.73
N ILE A 393 107.67 -12.53 -30.06
CA ILE A 393 108.50 -13.66 -29.60
C ILE A 393 109.88 -13.65 -30.28
N SER A 394 110.02 -13.07 -31.47
CA SER A 394 111.28 -13.03 -32.22
C SER A 394 112.25 -11.91 -31.74
N GLN A 395 111.73 -10.77 -31.26
CA GLN A 395 112.57 -9.68 -30.73
C GLN A 395 113.01 -9.92 -29.28
N SER A 396 112.15 -10.52 -28.47
CA SER A 396 112.47 -10.87 -27.07
C SER A 396 113.56 -11.94 -26.96
N VAL A 397 113.63 -12.89 -27.91
CA VAL A 397 114.70 -13.90 -28.00
C VAL A 397 116.03 -13.29 -28.51
N GLN A 398 116.00 -12.33 -29.43
CA GLN A 398 117.21 -11.60 -29.87
C GLN A 398 117.80 -10.68 -28.79
N ILE A 399 116.96 -10.07 -27.95
CA ILE A 399 117.41 -9.22 -26.82
C ILE A 399 118.04 -10.08 -25.70
N LEU A 400 117.53 -11.28 -25.44
CA LEU A 400 118.12 -12.25 -24.51
C LEU A 400 119.46 -12.83 -25.03
N ALA A 401 119.58 -13.09 -26.34
CA ALA A 401 120.83 -13.54 -26.96
C ALA A 401 121.92 -12.45 -26.96
N LYS A 402 121.56 -11.17 -27.15
CA LYS A 402 122.51 -10.04 -27.04
C LYS A 402 122.93 -9.74 -25.60
N LYS A 403 122.06 -9.95 -24.60
CA LYS A 403 122.41 -9.78 -23.17
C LYS A 403 123.35 -10.87 -22.63
N LEU A 404 123.40 -12.04 -23.26
CA LEU A 404 124.33 -13.13 -22.91
C LEU A 404 125.73 -12.98 -23.54
N GLN A 405 125.87 -12.30 -24.68
CA GLN A 405 127.19 -11.98 -25.26
C GLN A 405 127.90 -10.81 -24.56
N VAL A 406 127.16 -9.87 -23.94
CA VAL A 406 127.75 -8.72 -23.23
C VAL A 406 128.28 -9.09 -21.83
N LYS A 407 127.90 -10.26 -21.28
CA LYS A 407 128.39 -10.74 -19.97
C LYS A 407 129.67 -11.60 -20.01
N LYS A 408 130.27 -11.78 -21.19
CA LYS A 408 131.57 -12.50 -21.38
C LYS A 408 132.75 -11.60 -21.76
N GLY A 409 132.57 -10.28 -21.76
CA GLY A 409 133.58 -9.30 -22.23
C GLY A 409 134.13 -8.33 -21.19
N TYR A 410 133.72 -8.41 -19.92
CA TYR A 410 134.19 -7.52 -18.84
C TYR A 410 134.63 -8.28 -17.58
N GLU A 411 135.31 -9.40 -17.78
CA GLU A 411 136.35 -9.89 -16.85
C GLU A 411 137.65 -9.97 -17.64
N ASN A 412 138.17 -8.79 -18.02
CA ASN A 412 139.60 -8.61 -18.17
C ASN A 412 139.94 -7.12 -18.20
N GLN A 413 140.72 -6.75 -17.18
CA GLN A 413 141.65 -5.63 -17.17
C GLN A 413 141.07 -4.23 -16.94
N LYS A 414 141.03 -3.85 -15.66
CA LYS A 414 141.94 -2.80 -15.18
C LYS A 414 142.51 -3.18 -13.81
N SER A 415 143.83 -2.92 -13.74
CA SER A 415 144.83 -2.95 -12.67
C SER A 415 144.40 -3.06 -11.21
#